data_AF-A0ABD6U0V7-F1
#
_entry.id   AF-A0ABD6U0V7-F1
#
_cell.length_a   1.000
_cell.length_b   1.000
_cell.length_c   1.000
_cell.angle_alpha   90.00
_cell.angle_beta   90.00
_cell.angle_gamma   90.00
#
_symmetry.space_group_name_H-M   'P 1'
#
loop_
_entity.id
_entity.type
_entity.pdbx_description
1 polymer ?
#
loop_
_entity_poly.entity_id
_entity_poly.type
_entity_poly.pdbx_seq_one_letter_code
_entity_poly.pdbx_strand_id
1 'polypeptide(L)'
;SSQTDCATCPLKAKCCPNTAFRKIARSIHEATRDVARRIAKTPEYLVSRCERKKVEMLFAHLKRIMKLDRLRLRGLTGATDEFTLAATVQNLRRMAKLLPHGPPITG
;
A
#
# COMPACT_ATOMS: atom_id res chain seq x y z
N SER A 1 5.15 -24.69 24.47
CA SER A 1 6.27 -25.04 25.36
C SER A 1 5.86 -24.75 26.78
N SER A 2 6.11 -25.67 27.69
CA SER A 2 5.88 -25.45 29.12
C SER A 2 7.15 -24.96 29.82
N GLN A 3 7.03 -24.52 31.07
CA GLN A 3 8.16 -24.11 31.90
C GLN A 3 9.10 -25.27 32.21
N THR A 4 8.58 -26.47 32.40
CA THR A 4 9.37 -27.68 32.64
C THR A 4 10.21 -28.04 31.41
N ASP A 5 9.62 -27.98 30.20
CA ASP A 5 10.36 -28.23 28.96
C ASP A 5 11.47 -27.21 28.74
N CYS A 6 11.23 -25.95 29.14
CA CYS A 6 12.19 -24.87 28.97
C CYS A 6 13.26 -24.85 30.07
N ALA A 7 13.01 -25.45 31.25
CA ALA A 7 13.92 -25.39 32.39
C ALA A 7 15.26 -26.09 32.12
N THR A 8 15.23 -27.25 31.46
CA THR A 8 16.41 -28.07 31.12
C THR A 8 16.92 -27.81 29.70
N CYS A 9 16.25 -26.95 28.93
CA CYS A 9 16.59 -26.68 27.55
C CYS A 9 17.90 -25.86 27.44
N PRO A 10 18.93 -26.33 26.71
CA PRO A 10 20.19 -25.60 26.54
C PRO A 10 20.04 -24.28 25.77
N LEU A 11 18.94 -24.12 25.03
CA LEU A 11 18.62 -22.90 24.29
C LEU A 11 17.76 -21.91 25.09
N LYS A 12 17.41 -22.21 26.35
CA LYS A 12 16.52 -21.36 27.18
C LYS A 12 16.98 -19.91 27.21
N ALA A 13 18.27 -19.67 27.47
CA ALA A 13 18.84 -18.32 27.55
C ALA A 13 18.70 -17.54 26.24
N LYS A 14 18.73 -18.23 25.09
CA LYS A 14 18.56 -17.61 23.77
C LYS A 14 17.09 -17.40 23.41
N CYS A 15 16.21 -18.35 23.73
CA CYS A 15 14.81 -18.32 23.30
C CYS A 15 13.86 -17.60 24.28
N CYS A 16 14.23 -17.50 25.56
CA CYS A 16 13.38 -16.98 26.64
C CYS A 16 14.16 -16.01 27.55
N PRO A 17 14.78 -14.93 27.03
CA PRO A 17 15.67 -14.08 27.81
C PRO A 17 14.99 -13.42 29.02
N ASN A 18 13.70 -13.06 28.87
CA ASN A 18 12.93 -12.34 29.88
C ASN A 18 11.67 -13.12 30.33
N THR A 19 11.58 -14.42 30.03
CA THR A 19 10.38 -15.22 30.31
C THR A 19 10.73 -16.61 30.80
N ALA A 20 9.91 -17.19 31.69
CA ALA A 20 10.16 -18.52 32.23
C ALA A 20 10.08 -19.64 31.16
N PHE A 21 9.32 -19.40 30.08
CA PHE A 21 9.15 -20.32 28.96
C PHE A 21 8.83 -19.58 27.67
N ARG A 22 9.09 -20.25 26.54
CA ARG A 22 8.89 -19.67 25.21
C ARG A 22 7.41 -19.47 24.93
N LYS A 23 7.00 -18.21 24.75
CA LYS A 23 5.68 -17.84 24.23
C LYS A 23 5.80 -17.31 22.81
N ILE A 24 5.00 -17.84 21.89
CA ILE A 24 4.89 -17.35 20.52
C ILE A 24 3.43 -17.00 20.28
N ALA A 25 3.13 -15.72 20.10
CA ALA A 25 1.82 -15.30 19.63
C ALA A 25 1.76 -15.54 18.12
N ARG A 26 0.84 -16.40 17.67
CA ARG A 26 0.50 -16.56 16.26
C ARG A 26 -0.94 -16.14 16.03
N SER A 27 -1.18 -15.43 14.94
CA SER A 27 -2.52 -15.06 14.55
C SER A 27 -3.31 -16.30 14.13
N ILE A 28 -4.63 -16.29 14.33
CA ILE A 28 -5.52 -17.28 13.70
C ILE A 28 -5.42 -17.25 12.17
N HIS A 29 -5.00 -16.12 11.60
CA HIS A 29 -4.80 -15.91 10.17
C HIS A 29 -3.33 -16.02 9.76
N GLU A 30 -2.47 -16.68 10.55
CA GLU A 30 -1.04 -16.74 10.25
C GLU A 30 -0.77 -17.40 8.89
N ALA A 31 -1.58 -18.38 8.49
CA ALA A 31 -1.47 -19.03 7.18
C ALA A 31 -1.64 -18.02 6.02
N THR A 32 -2.62 -17.12 6.10
CA THR A 32 -2.82 -16.10 5.05
C THR A 32 -1.71 -15.05 5.08
N ARG A 33 -1.20 -14.69 6.26
CA ARG A 33 -0.03 -13.81 6.40
C ARG A 33 1.23 -14.44 5.82
N ASP A 34 1.42 -15.75 5.98
CA ASP A 34 2.53 -16.50 5.39
C ASP A 34 2.48 -16.50 3.85
N VAL A 35 1.29 -16.64 3.26
CA VAL A 35 1.09 -16.47 1.82
C VAL A 35 1.47 -15.06 1.39
N ALA A 36 0.97 -14.02 2.07
CA ALA A 36 1.30 -12.63 1.76
C ALA A 36 2.80 -12.33 1.88
N ARG A 37 3.47 -12.85 2.92
CA ARG A 37 4.94 -12.74 3.09
C ARG A 37 5.72 -13.42 1.98
N ARG A 38 5.22 -14.54 1.46
CA ARG A 38 5.85 -15.26 0.34
C ARG A 38 5.74 -14.48 -0.96
N ILE A 39 4.53 -13.98 -1.27
CA ILE A 39 4.28 -13.12 -2.43
C ILE A 39 5.14 -11.86 -2.35
N ALA A 40 5.27 -11.26 -1.17
CA ALA A 40 6.05 -10.03 -0.99
C ALA A 40 7.54 -10.16 -1.35
N LYS A 41 8.08 -11.39 -1.43
CA LYS A 41 9.47 -11.67 -1.78
C LYS A 41 9.70 -11.88 -3.28
N THR A 42 8.64 -11.98 -4.08
CA THR A 42 8.79 -12.25 -5.52
C THR A 42 9.15 -10.98 -6.29
N PRO A 43 9.88 -11.09 -7.42
CA PRO A 43 10.21 -9.92 -8.24
C PRO A 43 8.96 -9.26 -8.85
N GLU A 44 7.92 -10.03 -9.17
CA GLU A 44 6.66 -9.50 -9.70
C GLU A 44 5.96 -8.59 -8.67
N TYR A 45 6.06 -8.94 -7.38
CA TYR A 45 5.53 -8.10 -6.32
C TYR A 45 6.27 -6.76 -6.22
N LEU A 46 7.59 -6.73 -6.47
CA LEU A 46 8.34 -5.47 -6.48
C LEU A 46 7.84 -4.55 -7.60
N VAL A 47 7.63 -5.08 -8.80
CA VAL A 47 7.06 -4.34 -9.94
C VAL A 47 5.66 -3.85 -9.60
N SER A 48 4.78 -4.76 -9.17
CA SER A 48 3.40 -4.43 -8.76
C SER A 48 3.36 -3.34 -7.68
N ARG A 49 4.24 -3.41 -6.68
CA ARG A 49 4.35 -2.41 -5.62
C ARG A 49 4.72 -1.03 -6.17
N CYS A 50 5.67 -0.97 -7.11
CA CYS A 50 6.06 0.29 -7.75
C CYS A 50 4.92 0.88 -8.58
N GLU A 51 4.19 0.05 -9.34
CA GLU A 51 3.03 0.50 -10.11
C GLU A 51 1.88 0.98 -9.21
N ARG A 52 1.57 0.25 -8.13
CA ARG A 52 0.54 0.66 -7.15
C ARG A 52 0.84 2.02 -6.55
N LYS A 53 2.10 2.32 -6.20
CA LYS A 53 2.49 3.63 -5.67
C LYS A 53 2.18 4.77 -6.65
N LYS A 54 2.33 4.56 -7.97
CA LYS A 54 1.98 5.58 -8.97
C LYS A 54 0.49 5.91 -8.90
N VAL A 55 -0.36 4.89 -8.80
CA VAL A 55 -1.82 5.04 -8.67
C VAL A 55 -2.20 5.66 -7.32
N GLU A 56 -1.65 5.17 -6.21
CA GLU A 56 -1.89 5.71 -4.86
C GLU A 56 -1.56 7.21 -4.78
N MET A 57 -0.48 7.64 -5.44
CA MET A 57 -0.12 9.07 -5.50
C MET A 57 -1.12 9.90 -6.31
N LEU A 58 -1.70 9.36 -7.38
CA LEU A 58 -2.77 10.05 -8.13
C LEU A 58 -4.00 10.26 -7.24
N PHE A 59 -4.43 9.24 -6.50
CA PHE A 59 -5.53 9.38 -5.52
C PHE A 59 -5.19 10.35 -4.39
N ALA A 60 -3.94 10.38 -3.92
CA ALA A 60 -3.51 11.35 -2.91
C ALA A 60 -3.60 12.79 -3.45
N HIS A 61 -3.21 13.03 -4.70
CA HIS A 61 -3.33 14.33 -5.36
C HIS A 61 -4.80 14.73 -5.59
N LEU A 62 -5.66 13.81 -6.02
CA LEU A 62 -7.10 14.07 -6.19
C LEU A 62 -7.71 14.62 -4.89
N LYS A 63 -7.44 13.96 -3.77
CA LYS A 63 -7.95 14.39 -2.46
C LYS A 63 -7.29 15.68 -1.99
N ARG A 64 -5.96 15.75 -1.92
CA ARG A 64 -5.28 16.88 -1.27
C ARG A 64 -5.20 18.15 -2.10
N ILE A 65 -5.00 18.03 -3.42
CA ILE A 65 -4.79 19.17 -4.33
C ILE A 65 -6.10 19.58 -4.97
N MET A 66 -6.86 18.61 -5.51
CA MET A 66 -8.12 18.89 -6.20
C MET A 66 -9.33 18.90 -5.26
N LYS A 67 -9.12 18.64 -3.95
CA LYS A 67 -10.15 18.72 -2.90
C LYS A 67 -11.37 17.83 -3.16
N LEU A 68 -11.15 16.69 -3.83
CA LEU A 68 -12.19 15.67 -4.03
C LEU A 68 -12.37 14.84 -2.76
N ASP A 69 -12.79 15.48 -1.67
CA ASP A 69 -12.97 14.85 -0.35
C ASP A 69 -14.38 14.26 -0.18
N ARG A 70 -15.35 14.73 -0.97
CA ARG A 70 -16.72 14.21 -1.02
C ARG A 70 -17.24 14.22 -2.45
N LEU A 71 -18.01 13.19 -2.79
CA LEU A 71 -18.80 13.14 -4.00
C LEU A 71 -20.08 13.94 -3.82
N ARG A 72 -20.49 14.66 -4.86
CA ARG A 72 -21.69 15.51 -4.86
C ARG A 72 -22.92 14.76 -5.36
N LEU A 73 -22.73 13.82 -6.27
CA LEU A 73 -23.76 12.99 -6.88
C LEU A 73 -23.98 11.72 -6.04
N ARG A 74 -25.23 11.25 -6.00
CA ARG A 74 -25.62 10.05 -5.25
C ARG A 74 -25.55 8.81 -6.12
N GLY A 75 -25.31 7.67 -5.46
CA GLY A 75 -25.28 6.35 -6.11
C GLY A 75 -23.98 6.05 -6.86
N LEU A 76 -23.82 4.80 -7.28
CA LEU A 76 -22.61 4.33 -7.96
C LEU A 76 -22.41 5.01 -9.32
N THR A 77 -23.49 5.31 -10.04
CA THR A 77 -23.43 6.02 -11.33
C THR A 77 -22.86 7.43 -11.13
N GLY A 78 -23.41 8.20 -10.19
CA GLY A 78 -22.91 9.54 -9.88
C GLY A 78 -21.44 9.55 -9.42
N ALA A 79 -21.07 8.57 -8.59
CA ALA A 79 -19.67 8.39 -8.19
C ALA A 79 -18.76 8.11 -9.40
N THR A 80 -19.21 7.27 -10.33
CA THR A 80 -18.46 6.92 -11.54
C THR A 80 -18.25 8.14 -12.42
N ASP A 81 -19.29 8.96 -12.63
CA ASP A 81 -19.22 10.17 -13.44
C ASP A 81 -18.23 11.19 -12.85
N GLU A 82 -18.33 11.47 -11.54
CA GLU A 82 -17.43 12.40 -10.86
C GLU A 82 -15.98 11.93 -10.89
N PHE A 83 -15.72 10.65 -10.62
CA PHE A 83 -14.37 10.11 -10.68
C PHE A 83 -13.81 10.10 -12.11
N THR A 84 -14.63 9.80 -13.10
CA THR A 84 -14.22 9.83 -14.52
C THR A 84 -13.81 11.23 -14.93
N LEU A 85 -14.60 12.24 -14.55
CA LEU A 85 -14.25 13.64 -14.81
C LEU A 85 -12.96 14.04 -14.09
N ALA A 86 -12.84 13.73 -12.80
CA ALA A 86 -11.67 14.09 -12.01
C ALA A 86 -10.39 13.41 -12.53
N ALA A 87 -10.47 12.12 -12.89
CA ALA A 87 -9.37 11.38 -13.50
C ALA A 87 -8.97 11.97 -14.86
N THR A 88 -9.96 12.35 -15.69
CA THR A 88 -9.73 13.04 -16.97
C THR A 88 -8.94 14.32 -16.76
N VAL A 89 -9.38 15.20 -15.85
CA VAL A 89 -8.67 16.45 -15.55
C VAL A 89 -7.26 16.18 -15.04
N GLN A 90 -7.08 15.17 -14.18
CA GLN A 90 -5.76 14.81 -13.67
C GLN A 90 -4.82 14.31 -14.78
N ASN A 91 -5.33 13.53 -15.72
CA ASN A 91 -4.58 13.07 -16.89
C ASN A 91 -4.19 14.23 -17.80
N LEU A 92 -5.11 15.18 -18.06
CA LEU A 92 -4.82 16.40 -18.82
C LEU A 92 -3.70 17.22 -18.17
N ARG A 93 -3.75 17.43 -16.84
CA ARG A 93 -2.68 18.12 -16.10
C ARG A 93 -1.34 17.41 -16.20
N ARG A 94 -1.33 16.08 -16.25
CA ARG A 94 -0.11 15.29 -16.41
C ARG A 94 0.43 15.41 -17.83
N MET A 95 -0.42 15.32 -18.85
CA MET A 95 -0.02 15.51 -20.25
C MET A 95 0.59 16.90 -20.48
N ALA A 96 -0.03 17.95 -19.96
CA ALA A 96 0.48 19.32 -20.08
C ALA A 96 1.90 19.50 -19.49
N LYS A 97 2.31 18.67 -18.52
CA LYS A 97 3.66 18.68 -17.95
C LYS A 97 4.67 17.83 -18.73
N LEU A 98 4.19 16.82 -19.45
CA LEU A 98 5.03 15.89 -20.20
C LEU A 98 5.24 16.34 -21.64
N LEU A 99 4.31 17.12 -22.19
CA LEU A 99 4.45 17.70 -23.51
C LEU A 99 5.61 18.72 -23.49
N PRO A 100 6.53 18.63 -24.47
CA PRO A 100 7.56 19.65 -24.61
C PRO A 100 6.89 21.00 -24.86
N HIS A 101 7.33 22.02 -24.14
CA HIS A 101 6.96 23.39 -24.48
C HIS A 101 7.56 23.68 -25.86
N GLY A 102 6.69 24.02 -26.82
CA GLY A 102 7.14 24.47 -28.14
C GLY A 102 8.11 25.65 -28.00
N PRO A 103 8.90 25.95 -29.04
CA PRO A 103 9.83 27.08 -28.99
C PRO A 103 9.08 28.34 -28.55
N PRO A 104 9.69 29.18 -27.69
CA PRO A 104 9.06 30.40 -27.24
C PRO A 104 8.60 31.20 -28.46
N ILE A 105 7.36 31.67 -28.43
CA ILE A 105 6.81 32.50 -29.49
C ILE A 105 7.58 33.82 -29.44
N THR A 106 8.60 33.96 -30.28
CA THR A 106 9.31 35.22 -30.48
C THR A 106 8.38 36.14 -31.27
N GLY A 107 7.84 37.15 -30.58
CA GLY A 107 7.23 38.32 -31.21
C GLY A 107 8.27 39.28 -31.74
#